data_AF-A0AAV2SPJ5-F1
#
_entry.id   AF-A0AAV2SPJ5-F1
#
_cell.length_a   1.000
_cell.length_b   1.000
_cell.length_c   1.000
_cell.angle_alpha   90.00
_cell.angle_beta   90.00
_cell.angle_gamma   90.00
#
_symmetry.space_group_name_H-M   'P 1'
#
loop_
_entity.id
_entity.type
_entity.pdbx_description
1 polymer ?
#
loop_
_entity_poly.entity_id
_entity_poly.type
_entity_poly.pdbx_seq_one_letter_code
_entity_poly.pdbx_strand_id
1 'polypeptide(L)'
;KDLAARNILVGENNVVKIANFPLSTSSSEDILRKHFPVKWAAPEVLTYGRFSIKSDVWAFGIILYEIVTHGGIPYPDITEEQTIIKVKDGYQMSKPTSCDEYLYEIMLDTWKKA
;
A
#
# COMPACT_ATOMS: atom_id res chain seq x y z
N LYS A 1 -5.11 0.96 -8.97
CA LYS A 1 -5.56 1.60 -7.70
C LYS A 1 -4.35 2.18 -6.99
N ASP A 2 -4.45 3.39 -6.44
CA ASP A 2 -3.31 4.19 -5.93
C ASP A 2 -3.61 4.68 -4.52
N LEU A 3 -3.68 3.76 -3.55
CA LEU A 3 -3.93 4.10 -2.15
C LEU A 3 -2.57 4.24 -1.43
N ALA A 4 -2.21 5.45 -1.03
CA ALA A 4 -0.94 5.81 -0.39
C ALA A 4 -1.10 7.10 0.43
N ALA A 5 -0.21 7.38 1.39
CA ALA A 5 -0.33 8.56 2.24
C ALA A 5 -0.30 9.88 1.43
N ARG A 6 0.43 9.93 0.31
CA ARG A 6 0.42 11.07 -0.64
C ARG A 6 -0.96 11.41 -1.20
N ASN A 7 -1.89 10.44 -1.22
CA ASN A 7 -3.26 10.60 -1.71
C ASN A 7 -4.27 10.81 -0.57
N ILE A 8 -3.79 11.03 0.66
CA ILE A 8 -4.60 11.37 1.82
C ILE A 8 -4.44 12.86 2.11
N LEU A 9 -5.54 13.61 2.00
CA LEU A 9 -5.58 15.05 2.21
C LEU A 9 -6.08 15.37 3.62
N VAL A 10 -5.47 16.38 4.25
CA VAL A 10 -5.88 16.90 5.55
C VAL A 10 -6.52 18.27 5.34
N GLY A 11 -7.80 18.39 5.69
CA GLY A 11 -8.56 19.64 5.62
C GLY A 11 -8.69 20.34 6.97
N GLU A 12 -9.60 21.32 7.04
CA GLU A 12 -9.93 22.02 8.29
C GLU A 12 -10.33 21.04 9.40
N ASN A 13 -10.00 21.41 10.65
CA ASN A 13 -10.27 20.60 11.85
C ASN A 13 -9.67 19.18 11.80
N ASN A 14 -8.54 19.01 11.11
CA ASN A 14 -7.87 17.71 10.92
C ASN A 14 -8.76 16.65 10.25
N VAL A 15 -9.75 17.06 9.45
CA VAL A 15 -10.58 16.12 8.70
C VAL A 15 -9.75 15.51 7.58
N VAL A 16 -9.57 14.19 7.63
CA VAL A 16 -8.78 13.43 6.66
C VAL A 16 -9.67 12.83 5.58
N LYS A 17 -9.29 13.00 4.31
CA LYS A 17 -10.04 12.46 3.16
C LYS A 17 -9.10 11.78 2.17
N ILE A 18 -9.51 10.62 1.68
CA ILE A 18 -8.84 9.95 0.56
C ILE A 18 -9.19 10.72 -0.73
N ALA A 19 -8.18 11.00 -1.54
CA ALA A 19 -8.30 11.68 -2.81
C ALA A 19 -7.69 10.82 -3.93
N ASN A 20 -7.71 11.36 -5.16
CA ASN A 20 -7.05 10.75 -6.33
C ASN A 20 -7.56 9.34 -6.67
N PHE A 21 -8.88 9.14 -6.56
CA PHE A 21 -9.51 7.95 -7.11
C PHE A 21 -9.36 7.98 -8.64
N PRO A 22 -8.96 6.87 -9.28
CA PRO A 22 -8.98 6.81 -10.73
C PRO A 22 -10.40 7.13 -11.21
N LEU A 23 -10.54 8.19 -12.00
CA LEU A 23 -11.76 8.46 -12.76
C LEU A 23 -12.08 7.17 -13.51
N SER A 24 -13.28 6.62 -13.30
CA SER A 24 -13.71 5.38 -13.92
C SER A 24 -13.88 5.60 -15.43
N THR A 25 -12.79 5.72 -16.16
CA THR A 25 -12.81 5.58 -17.60
C THR A 25 -12.88 4.09 -17.86
N SER A 26 -13.88 3.70 -18.65
CA SER A 26 -14.03 2.40 -19.30
C SER A 26 -12.87 2.11 -20.29
N SER A 27 -11.67 2.53 -19.95
CA SER A 27 -10.45 2.43 -20.73
C SER A 27 -9.66 1.25 -20.16
N SER A 28 -9.93 0.09 -20.76
CA SER A 28 -9.09 -1.11 -20.82
C SER A 28 -8.39 -1.51 -19.51
N GLU A 29 -8.78 -2.64 -18.92
CA GLU A 29 -8.03 -3.29 -17.83
C GLU A 29 -6.50 -3.30 -18.05
N ASP A 30 -6.05 -3.28 -19.30
CA ASP A 30 -4.64 -3.21 -19.72
C ASP A 30 -3.90 -1.92 -19.37
N ILE A 31 -4.56 -0.77 -19.22
CA ILE A 31 -3.87 0.49 -18.84
C ILE A 31 -3.55 0.49 -17.33
N LEU A 32 -4.47 -0.03 -16.50
CA LEU A 32 -4.26 -0.22 -15.06
C LEU A 32 -3.16 -1.25 -14.76
N ARG A 33 -2.91 -2.20 -15.67
CA ARG A 33 -1.84 -3.20 -15.54
C ARG A 33 -0.42 -2.63 -15.68
N LYS A 34 -0.24 -1.45 -16.30
CA LYS A 34 1.09 -0.96 -16.71
C LYS A 34 1.76 0.05 -15.78
N HIS A 35 1.01 0.77 -14.94
CA HIS A 35 1.59 1.72 -13.98
C HIS A 35 0.80 1.74 -12.67
N PHE A 36 1.25 0.96 -11.69
CA PHE A 36 0.74 0.99 -10.32
C PHE A 36 1.91 1.13 -9.33
N PRO A 37 1.68 1.70 -8.14
CA PRO A 37 2.75 1.94 -7.18
C PRO A 37 3.24 0.61 -6.58
N VAL A 38 4.41 0.12 -7.01
CA VAL A 38 4.94 -1.21 -6.67
C VAL A 38 4.99 -1.44 -5.16
N LYS A 39 5.51 -0.45 -4.41
CA LYS A 39 5.67 -0.53 -2.95
C LYS A 39 4.35 -0.51 -2.17
N TRP A 40 3.21 -0.24 -2.79
CA TRP A 40 1.90 -0.30 -2.14
C TRP A 40 1.07 -1.48 -2.61
N ALA A 41 1.54 -2.20 -3.64
CA ALA A 41 0.79 -3.25 -4.29
C ALA A 41 0.86 -4.58 -3.52
N ALA A 42 -0.28 -5.24 -3.45
CA ALA A 42 -0.41 -6.58 -2.88
C ALA A 42 0.22 -7.66 -3.77
N PRO A 43 0.56 -8.84 -3.23
CA PRO A 43 1.16 -9.93 -3.98
C PRO A 43 0.38 -10.34 -5.24
N GLU A 44 -0.97 -10.36 -5.18
CA GLU A 44 -1.83 -10.69 -6.30
C GLU A 44 -1.87 -9.61 -7.39
N VAL A 45 -1.63 -8.34 -7.02
CA VAL A 45 -1.46 -7.24 -7.97
C VAL A 45 -0.10 -7.34 -8.64
N LEU A 46 0.96 -7.58 -7.87
CA LEU A 46 2.33 -7.75 -8.37
C LEU A 46 2.47 -8.98 -9.28
N THR A 47 1.70 -10.04 -9.03
CA THR A 47 1.81 -11.30 -9.78
C THR A 47 0.86 -11.37 -10.97
N TYR A 48 -0.39 -10.92 -10.80
CA TYR A 48 -1.44 -11.14 -11.79
C TYR A 48 -2.12 -9.83 -12.25
N GLY A 49 -1.72 -8.67 -11.73
CA GLY A 49 -2.39 -7.40 -12.00
C GLY A 49 -3.84 -7.37 -11.50
N ARG A 50 -4.20 -8.23 -10.54
CA ARG A 50 -5.59 -8.38 -10.05
C ARG A 50 -5.84 -7.45 -8.88
N PHE A 51 -6.54 -6.35 -9.14
CA PHE A 51 -7.01 -5.45 -8.10
C PHE A 51 -8.29 -5.97 -7.46
N SER A 52 -8.39 -5.86 -6.14
CA SER A 52 -9.55 -6.29 -5.35
C SER A 52 -9.77 -5.34 -4.17
N ILE A 53 -10.75 -5.64 -3.31
CA ILE A 53 -10.86 -4.97 -2.01
C ILE A 53 -9.69 -5.39 -1.11
N LYS A 54 -9.23 -6.65 -1.20
CA LYS A 54 -8.11 -7.15 -0.40
C LYS A 54 -6.78 -6.51 -0.77
N SER A 55 -6.59 -6.18 -2.04
CA SER A 55 -5.41 -5.39 -2.44
C SER A 55 -5.42 -3.97 -1.87
N ASP A 56 -6.60 -3.39 -1.63
CA ASP A 56 -6.71 -2.07 -0.96
C ASP A 56 -6.43 -2.19 0.53
N VAL A 57 -6.86 -3.29 1.18
CA VAL A 57 -6.52 -3.60 2.57
C VAL A 57 -5.01 -3.70 2.73
N TRP A 58 -4.31 -4.38 1.82
CA TRP A 58 -2.85 -4.45 1.81
C TRP A 58 -2.21 -3.05 1.75
N ALA A 59 -2.65 -2.22 0.80
CA ALA A 59 -2.16 -0.86 0.63
C ALA A 59 -2.43 0.02 1.88
N PHE A 60 -3.55 -0.21 2.56
CA PHE A 60 -3.84 0.44 3.84
C PHE A 60 -2.80 0.10 4.92
N GLY A 61 -2.31 -1.14 4.99
CA GLY A 61 -1.18 -1.49 5.87
C GLY A 61 0.09 -0.69 5.59
N ILE A 62 0.38 -0.46 4.30
CA ILE A 62 1.51 0.37 3.88
C ILE A 62 1.31 1.83 4.28
N ILE A 63 0.08 2.36 4.20
CA ILE A 63 -0.24 3.71 4.72
C ILE A 63 -0.03 3.79 6.22
N LEU A 64 -0.44 2.78 6.99
CA LEU A 64 -0.21 2.77 8.43
C LEU A 64 1.29 2.86 8.72
N TYR A 65 2.12 2.13 7.96
CA TYR A 65 3.58 2.25 8.04
C TYR A 65 4.05 3.68 7.74
N GLU A 66 3.56 4.31 6.66
CA GLU A 66 3.90 5.71 6.32
C GLU A 66 3.53 6.66 7.47
N ILE A 67 2.35 6.49 8.09
CA ILE A 67 1.88 7.33 9.19
C ILE A 67 2.79 7.20 10.42
N VAL A 68 3.08 5.97 10.88
CA VAL A 68 3.89 5.77 12.10
C VAL A 68 5.35 6.15 11.92
N THR A 69 5.83 6.17 10.68
CA THR A 69 7.19 6.60 10.32
C THR A 69 7.25 8.08 9.90
N HIS A 70 6.16 8.83 10.06
CA HIS A 70 6.09 10.26 9.70
C HIS A 70 6.44 10.54 8.21
N GLY A 71 5.90 9.72 7.31
CA GLY A 71 6.13 9.82 5.86
C GLY A 71 7.32 9.00 5.37
N GLY A 72 7.78 8.02 6.15
CA GLY A 72 8.87 7.13 5.77
C GLY A 72 8.54 6.35 4.50
N ILE A 73 9.57 6.12 3.68
CA ILE A 73 9.43 5.36 2.43
C ILE A 73 9.21 3.88 2.77
N PRO A 74 8.13 3.23 2.29
CA PRO A 74 7.92 1.80 2.49
C PRO A 74 9.08 0.98 1.92
N TYR A 75 9.37 -0.16 2.54
CA TYR A 75 10.49 -1.03 2.18
C TYR A 75 11.80 -0.22 2.09
N PRO A 76 12.28 0.36 3.21
CA PRO A 76 13.48 1.17 3.22
C PRO A 76 14.66 0.34 2.69
N ASP A 77 15.52 0.98 1.89
CA ASP A 77 16.71 0.37 1.27
C ASP A 77 16.43 -0.82 0.33
N ILE A 78 15.17 -1.02 -0.05
CA ILE A 78 14.74 -2.05 -1.00
C ILE A 78 14.21 -1.36 -2.27
N THR A 79 14.74 -1.75 -3.43
CA THR A 79 14.29 -1.22 -4.73
C THR A 79 12.89 -1.74 -5.09
N GLU A 80 12.25 -1.18 -6.10
CA GLU A 80 10.95 -1.69 -6.56
C GLU A 80 11.06 -3.14 -7.07
N GLU A 81 12.10 -3.48 -7.82
CA GLU A 81 12.35 -4.84 -8.31
C GLU A 81 12.53 -5.83 -7.16
N GLN A 82 13.32 -5.46 -6.14
CA GLN A 82 13.50 -6.28 -4.96
C GLN A 82 12.21 -6.41 -4.14
N THR A 83 11.40 -5.34 -4.08
CA THR A 83 10.10 -5.36 -3.41
C THR A 83 9.17 -6.37 -4.07
N ILE A 84 9.10 -6.38 -5.42
CA ILE A 84 8.30 -7.37 -6.17
C ILE A 84 8.68 -8.79 -5.75
N ILE A 85 9.97 -9.12 -5.75
CA ILE A 85 10.47 -10.46 -5.43
C ILE A 85 10.11 -10.82 -3.98
N LYS A 86 10.53 -9.97 -3.02
CA LYS A 86 10.35 -10.23 -1.59
C LYS A 86 8.87 -10.39 -1.21
N VAL A 87 8.02 -9.49 -1.67
CA VAL A 87 6.57 -9.51 -1.33
C VAL A 87 5.91 -10.77 -1.90
N LYS A 88 6.27 -11.18 -3.12
CA LYS A 88 5.77 -12.43 -3.71
C LYS A 88 6.20 -13.66 -2.91
N ASP A 89 7.41 -13.63 -2.36
CA ASP A 89 7.94 -14.69 -1.49
C ASP A 89 7.38 -14.65 -0.06
N GLY A 90 6.54 -13.67 0.27
CA GLY A 90 5.85 -13.57 1.57
C GLY A 90 6.57 -12.70 2.60
N TYR A 91 7.55 -11.89 2.18
CA TYR A 91 8.13 -10.88 3.05
C TYR A 91 7.08 -9.86 3.50
N GLN A 92 7.13 -9.51 4.78
CA GLN A 92 6.39 -8.41 5.39
C GLN A 92 7.38 -7.47 6.08
N MET A 93 7.08 -6.17 6.12
CA MET A 93 7.97 -5.21 6.76
C MET A 93 8.08 -5.46 8.27
N SER A 94 9.28 -5.30 8.81
CA SER A 94 9.50 -5.33 10.25
C SER A 94 8.80 -4.16 10.94
N LYS A 95 8.51 -4.32 12.23
CA LYS A 95 7.91 -3.25 13.04
C LYS A 95 8.79 -1.99 13.01
N PRO A 96 8.23 -0.82 12.67
CA PRO A 96 8.95 0.44 12.79
C PRO A 96 9.30 0.76 14.24
N THR A 97 10.44 1.42 14.49
CA THR A 97 10.93 1.74 15.85
C THR A 97 9.92 2.54 16.68
N SER A 98 9.17 3.46 16.06
CA SER A 98 8.16 4.31 16.68
C SER A 98 6.76 3.68 16.77
N CYS A 99 6.59 2.44 16.31
CA CYS A 99 5.29 1.80 16.21
C CYS A 99 4.94 1.01 17.48
N ASP A 100 3.76 1.30 18.03
CA ASP A 100 3.16 0.51 19.09
C ASP A 100 2.79 -0.90 18.60
N GLU A 101 2.81 -1.88 19.50
CA GLU A 101 2.56 -3.28 19.16
C GLU A 101 1.16 -3.48 18.58
N TYR A 102 0.14 -2.84 19.16
CA TYR A 102 -1.25 -2.98 18.70
C TYR A 102 -1.41 -2.47 17.26
N LEU A 103 -0.77 -1.36 16.92
CA LEU A 103 -0.78 -0.81 15.56
C LEU A 103 -0.03 -1.73 14.59
N TYR A 104 1.06 -2.35 15.04
CA TYR A 104 1.80 -3.29 14.21
C TYR A 104 1.01 -4.58 13.95
N GLU A 105 0.28 -5.10 14.93
CA GLU A 105 -0.61 -6.25 14.73
C GLU A 105 -1.67 -5.96 13.66
N ILE A 106 -2.24 -4.75 13.65
CA ILE A 106 -3.16 -4.32 12.58
C ILE A 106 -2.45 -4.30 11.22
N MET A 107 -1.21 -3.80 11.15
CA MET A 107 -0.44 -3.85 9.89
C MET A 107 -0.24 -5.29 9.42
N LEU A 108 0.16 -6.21 10.31
CA LEU A 108 0.33 -7.62 9.99
C LEU A 108 -0.97 -8.26 9.48
N ASP A 109 -2.10 -7.93 10.08
CA ASP A 109 -3.42 -8.39 9.65
C ASP A 109 -3.76 -7.96 8.22
N THR A 110 -3.36 -6.74 7.83
CA THR A 110 -3.58 -6.24 6.47
C THR A 110 -2.70 -6.93 5.42
N TRP A 111 -1.58 -7.52 5.83
CA TRP A 111 -0.62 -8.19 4.93
C TRP A 111 -0.76 -9.72 4.93
N LYS A 112 -1.80 -10.28 5.54
CA LYS A 112 -2.12 -11.70 5.42
C LYS A 112 -2.49 -12.04 3.97
N LYS A 113 -1.96 -13.16 3.46
CA LYS A 113 -2.30 -13.65 2.12
C LYS A 113 -3.81 -13.90 2.03
N ALA A 114 -4.44 -13.38 0.98
CA ALA A 114 -5.84 -13.63 0.64
C ALA A 114 -6.02 -15.02 0.02
#